data_AF-A0A7S2Z6B2-F1
#
_entry.id   AF-A0A7S2Z6B2-F1
#
_cell.length_a   1.000
_cell.length_b   1.000
_cell.length_c   1.000
_cell.angle_alpha   90.00
_cell.angle_beta   90.00
_cell.angle_gamma   90.00
#
_symmetry.space_group_name_H-M   'P 1'
#
loop_
_entity.id
_entity.type
_entity.pdbx_description
1 polymer ?
#
loop_
_entity_poly.entity_id
_entity_poly.type
_entity_poly.pdbx_seq_one_letter_code
_entity_poly.pdbx_strand_id
1 'polypeptide(L)'
;FARGRCLLERLGRLVRRGGPACGASHPHPHPHPHPHTLQPQQRRHIFLARDDTRSWLGLGLGAAPLWKRGLASSSSAGAMPALERGAYATLTEEDLDVFRGIVGAANVLTSEEDLAGHNRDWMGKYEGASKLALRPKTTEEVSRVMKHCHERGLAVVPQGGNTGLVGGSVPVFDEVVVSMARMDAVRSIDPLSGVLICQAGCILQNLDDQLQEVGLVMPLDLGAKGSCHIGGNISTNAGGIRYLRYGSLHGSVLGLEVVLANGEVLDVLHSVRKDTTGYDLKQLFIGAEGTLGLVTAAAIHCPPRPLFKNVTFLQCRSFPDVLSTFQRARAELGEILSAFEFLDKESLDLSLRVHTDLKNPLDGGGGADDEEGERPFYIVLETSGSNEAHDNEKLHSFLESAMEADMVTNGAVAQDGSQFQSFWRIREGVPEALTSYKAMYKYDLSIPLQTMYTLVEEIRQRVGDRAYVVGYGHLGDGNLHLNLAADSYSEELLS
;
A
#
# COMPACT_ATOMS: atom_id res chain seq x y z
N PHE A 1 -52.18 21.87 -32.20
CA PHE A 1 -50.96 21.16 -31.76
C PHE A 1 -50.60 21.66 -30.37
N ALA A 2 -51.03 21.12 -29.22
CA ALA A 2 -51.71 19.86 -28.86
C ALA A 2 -50.82 18.59 -28.86
N ARG A 3 -50.71 17.95 -27.66
CA ARG A 3 -49.84 16.81 -27.27
C ARG A 3 -48.34 17.21 -27.20
N GLY A 4 -47.53 16.87 -26.19
CA GLY A 4 -47.69 16.06 -24.96
C GLY A 4 -46.42 15.20 -24.75
N ARG A 5 -45.82 14.97 -23.57
CA ARG A 5 -46.24 14.97 -22.14
C ARG A 5 -45.01 15.41 -21.28
N CYS A 6 -45.01 15.68 -19.96
CA CYS A 6 -45.88 15.37 -18.81
C CYS A 6 -45.84 13.90 -18.30
N LEU A 7 -44.83 13.52 -17.49
CA LEU A 7 -44.78 12.24 -16.75
C LEU A 7 -43.80 12.21 -15.53
N LEU A 8 -43.85 13.17 -14.60
CA LEU A 8 -42.95 13.17 -13.41
C LEU A 8 -43.60 13.48 -12.04
N GLU A 9 -44.91 13.73 -11.98
CA GLU A 9 -45.60 14.13 -10.73
C GLU A 9 -46.47 13.02 -10.09
N ARG A 10 -46.15 11.73 -10.31
CA ARG A 10 -47.02 10.60 -9.89
C ARG A 10 -46.43 9.57 -8.92
N LEU A 11 -45.37 9.93 -8.18
CA LEU A 11 -44.80 9.11 -7.09
C LEU A 11 -44.75 9.83 -5.73
N GLY A 12 -45.76 10.66 -5.41
CA GLY A 12 -45.74 11.50 -4.21
C GLY A 12 -47.10 11.83 -3.60
N ARG A 13 -47.97 10.84 -3.33
CA ARG A 13 -49.22 11.00 -2.53
C ARG A 13 -49.92 9.66 -2.21
N LEU A 14 -49.57 8.98 -1.11
CA LEU A 14 -50.34 7.81 -0.64
C LEU A 14 -50.22 7.47 0.87
N VAL A 15 -50.19 8.47 1.76
CA VAL A 15 -50.45 8.25 3.20
C VAL A 15 -51.24 9.42 3.82
N ARG A 16 -52.39 9.12 4.45
CA ARG A 16 -53.07 9.77 5.61
C ARG A 16 -54.59 10.03 5.44
N ARG A 17 -55.31 9.81 6.56
CA ARG A 17 -56.76 10.04 6.87
C ARG A 17 -57.73 9.00 6.28
N GLY A 18 -58.70 8.46 7.03
CA GLY A 18 -59.12 8.68 8.43
C GLY A 18 -59.78 7.44 9.09
N GLY A 19 -60.17 7.54 10.38
CA GLY A 19 -60.70 6.44 11.23
C GLY A 19 -62.24 6.25 11.17
N PRO A 20 -62.97 5.83 12.26
CA PRO A 20 -62.66 6.09 13.68
C PRO A 20 -63.00 4.99 14.75
N ALA A 21 -62.65 5.30 16.02
CA ALA A 21 -63.33 5.01 17.31
C ALA A 21 -63.53 3.58 17.88
N CYS A 22 -62.82 3.28 18.99
CA CYS A 22 -63.26 2.66 20.28
C CYS A 22 -62.01 2.37 21.17
N GLY A 23 -62.01 2.37 22.51
CA GLY A 23 -63.05 2.79 23.48
C GLY A 23 -63.02 2.07 24.86
N ALA A 24 -61.99 2.23 25.72
CA ALA A 24 -61.95 1.73 27.12
C ALA A 24 -60.89 2.45 27.99
N SER A 25 -60.92 2.32 29.33
CA SER A 25 -60.16 3.20 30.26
C SER A 25 -59.75 2.63 31.64
N HIS A 26 -58.51 2.92 32.07
CA HIS A 26 -57.99 3.03 33.47
C HIS A 26 -58.02 1.78 34.41
N PRO A 27 -57.34 1.77 35.61
CA PRO A 27 -56.55 2.82 36.31
C PRO A 27 -55.09 2.46 36.74
N HIS A 28 -54.44 3.39 37.48
CA HIS A 28 -53.12 3.35 38.16
C HIS A 28 -53.18 2.67 39.57
N PRO A 29 -52.20 2.76 40.55
CA PRO A 29 -50.86 3.41 40.60
C PRO A 29 -49.69 2.62 41.30
N HIS A 30 -48.45 3.15 41.24
CA HIS A 30 -47.55 3.55 42.38
C HIS A 30 -46.04 3.71 41.97
N PRO A 31 -45.16 4.41 42.75
CA PRO A 31 -44.02 5.15 42.15
C PRO A 31 -42.61 5.05 42.80
N HIS A 32 -41.58 5.54 42.07
CA HIS A 32 -40.26 6.05 42.53
C HIS A 32 -39.25 5.06 43.17
N PRO A 33 -37.94 5.42 43.35
CA PRO A 33 -37.23 6.68 43.07
C PRO A 33 -35.98 6.58 42.13
N HIS A 34 -35.29 7.71 41.91
CA HIS A 34 -33.95 7.78 41.28
C HIS A 34 -32.84 7.25 42.21
N PRO A 35 -31.62 6.98 41.67
CA PRO A 35 -30.50 7.88 42.00
C PRO A 35 -29.54 8.26 40.83
N HIS A 36 -28.94 9.45 41.01
CA HIS A 36 -27.59 9.93 40.60
C HIS A 36 -27.02 9.78 39.18
N THR A 37 -26.70 10.96 38.63
CA THR A 37 -25.69 11.24 37.59
C THR A 37 -24.27 10.79 37.98
N LEU A 38 -23.48 10.32 37.02
CA LEU A 38 -22.03 10.16 37.12
C LEU A 38 -21.31 11.11 36.14
N GLN A 39 -20.22 11.74 36.59
CA GLN A 39 -19.32 12.53 35.76
C GLN A 39 -18.17 11.64 35.20
N PRO A 40 -17.68 11.87 33.98
CA PRO A 40 -16.51 11.16 33.46
C PRO A 40 -15.21 11.74 34.04
N GLN A 41 -14.50 10.97 34.87
CA GLN A 41 -13.13 11.33 35.27
C GLN A 41 -12.15 11.05 34.13
N GLN A 42 -11.51 12.10 33.61
CA GLN A 42 -10.32 11.95 32.78
C GLN A 42 -9.14 11.47 33.64
N ARG A 43 -8.44 10.42 33.20
CA ARG A 43 -7.10 10.08 33.68
C ARG A 43 -6.12 10.09 32.53
N ARG A 44 -5.35 11.17 32.40
CA ARG A 44 -4.14 11.20 31.59
C ARG A 44 -3.02 10.51 32.38
N HIS A 45 -2.47 9.42 31.86
CA HIS A 45 -1.23 8.86 32.38
C HIS A 45 -0.06 9.40 31.57
N ILE A 46 0.71 10.31 32.18
CA ILE A 46 1.98 10.81 31.65
C ILE A 46 3.08 9.96 32.26
N PHE A 47 3.88 9.30 31.43
CA PHE A 47 5.14 8.69 31.85
C PHE A 47 6.29 9.64 31.54
N LEU A 48 7.05 10.00 32.57
CA LEU A 48 8.32 10.71 32.44
C LEU A 48 9.44 9.69 32.43
N ALA A 49 10.22 9.65 31.35
CA ALA A 49 11.53 9.02 31.37
C ALA A 49 12.47 9.83 32.29
N ARG A 50 13.44 9.15 32.90
CA ARG A 50 14.55 9.79 33.62
C ARG A 50 15.86 9.42 32.93
N ASP A 51 16.73 10.39 32.77
CA ASP A 51 18.15 10.14 32.58
C ASP A 51 18.74 9.43 33.79
N ASP A 52 19.69 8.52 33.55
CA ASP A 52 20.72 8.19 34.54
C ASP A 52 22.00 7.79 33.78
N THR A 53 22.97 8.71 33.70
CA THR A 53 24.24 8.49 33.02
C THR A 53 25.23 7.81 33.95
N ARG A 54 25.90 6.73 33.52
CA ARG A 54 27.08 6.21 34.23
C ARG A 54 28.08 5.49 33.33
N SER A 55 29.33 5.90 33.48
CA SER A 55 30.52 5.43 32.78
C SER A 55 31.05 4.10 33.33
N TRP A 56 31.66 3.29 32.46
CA TRP A 56 32.73 2.37 32.85
C TRP A 56 33.89 2.40 31.86
N LEU A 57 35.11 2.41 32.40
CA LEU A 57 36.41 2.32 31.72
C LEU A 57 37.19 1.18 32.38
N GLY A 58 37.85 0.30 31.61
CA GLY A 58 38.87 -0.58 32.19
C GLY A 58 39.12 -1.94 31.50
N LEU A 59 40.16 -1.97 30.65
CA LEU A 59 41.22 -2.99 30.58
C LEU A 59 40.87 -4.49 30.37
N GLY A 60 41.48 -5.12 29.36
CA GLY A 60 41.48 -6.58 29.20
C GLY A 60 42.20 -7.08 27.93
N LEU A 61 43.53 -6.99 27.87
CA LEU A 61 44.32 -7.55 26.75
C LEU A 61 44.57 -9.05 26.92
N GLY A 62 44.28 -9.83 25.88
CA GLY A 62 44.65 -11.25 25.72
C GLY A 62 44.84 -11.56 24.23
N ALA A 63 45.73 -12.49 23.86
CA ALA A 63 46.28 -12.56 22.51
C ALA A 63 46.40 -13.98 21.91
N ALA A 64 46.44 -14.03 20.57
CA ALA A 64 46.78 -15.16 19.69
C ALA A 64 45.72 -16.29 19.54
N PRO A 65 45.74 -17.09 18.45
CA PRO A 65 46.72 -17.11 17.34
C PRO A 65 46.15 -16.79 15.94
N LEU A 66 47.04 -16.75 14.94
CA LEU A 66 46.73 -16.49 13.53
C LEU A 66 46.11 -17.71 12.82
N TRP A 67 45.04 -17.47 12.05
CA TRP A 67 44.57 -18.38 11.00
C TRP A 67 44.57 -17.69 9.62
N LYS A 68 44.68 -18.49 8.56
CA LYS A 68 45.02 -18.01 7.20
C LYS A 68 43.80 -17.36 6.52
N ARG A 69 44.02 -16.21 5.87
CA ARG A 69 43.05 -15.62 4.92
C ARG A 69 42.88 -16.54 3.70
N GLY A 70 41.74 -17.22 3.60
CA GLY A 70 41.09 -17.47 2.31
C GLY A 70 40.39 -16.19 1.84
N LEU A 71 40.07 -16.07 0.54
CA LEU A 71 39.31 -14.92 0.04
C LEU A 71 37.85 -15.06 0.45
N ALA A 72 37.34 -14.07 1.18
CA ALA A 72 35.92 -13.88 1.43
C ALA A 72 35.47 -12.61 0.70
N SER A 73 34.33 -12.68 0.00
CA SER A 73 33.62 -11.52 -0.51
C SER A 73 33.07 -10.69 0.66
N SER A 74 32.98 -9.37 0.48
CA SER A 74 32.60 -8.43 1.54
C SER A 74 31.08 -8.39 1.74
N SER A 75 30.54 -9.28 2.57
CA SER A 75 29.16 -9.23 3.07
C SER A 75 29.08 -8.56 4.45
N SER A 76 29.28 -7.24 4.51
CA SER A 76 29.01 -6.43 5.71
C SER A 76 27.52 -6.08 5.85
N ALA A 77 26.67 -7.09 5.78
CA ALA A 77 25.32 -7.02 6.33
C ALA A 77 25.43 -7.43 7.81
N GLY A 78 25.00 -6.54 8.72
CA GLY A 78 25.04 -6.83 10.16
C GLY A 78 24.32 -8.14 10.46
N ALA A 79 24.96 -9.02 11.22
CA ALA A 79 24.48 -10.38 11.40
C ALA A 79 23.11 -10.39 12.07
N MET A 80 22.07 -10.77 11.31
CA MET A 80 20.78 -11.18 11.87
C MET A 80 21.04 -12.18 13.01
N PRO A 81 20.36 -12.06 14.17
CA PRO A 81 20.49 -13.07 15.22
C PRO A 81 20.20 -14.42 14.60
N ALA A 82 21.13 -15.38 14.73
CA ALA A 82 21.16 -16.58 13.91
C ALA A 82 19.83 -17.34 14.02
N LEU A 83 19.00 -17.21 12.98
CA LEU A 83 17.66 -17.78 12.99
C LEU A 83 17.80 -19.30 12.94
N GLU A 84 17.21 -19.99 13.90
CA GLU A 84 17.14 -21.44 13.91
C GLU A 84 15.95 -21.90 13.05
N ARG A 85 16.19 -22.85 12.15
CA ARG A 85 15.14 -23.46 11.35
C ARG A 85 14.15 -24.16 12.27
N GLY A 86 12.86 -23.84 12.12
CA GLY A 86 11.79 -24.49 12.89
C GLY A 86 11.74 -26.00 12.70
N ALA A 87 11.05 -26.68 13.63
CA ALA A 87 10.90 -28.15 13.69
C ALA A 87 9.95 -28.72 12.62
N TYR A 88 10.04 -28.22 11.39
CA TYR A 88 9.32 -28.70 10.22
C TYR A 88 9.99 -29.94 9.63
N ALA A 89 9.22 -30.77 8.93
CA ALA A 89 9.78 -31.84 8.10
C ALA A 89 10.65 -31.28 6.96
N THR A 90 11.47 -32.15 6.36
CA THR A 90 12.17 -31.88 5.10
C THR A 90 11.43 -32.55 3.94
N LEU A 91 11.56 -31.96 2.76
CA LEU A 91 10.99 -32.47 1.51
C LEU A 91 11.58 -33.85 1.12
N THR A 92 10.75 -34.71 0.52
CA THR A 92 11.14 -36.03 -0.03
C THR A 92 10.65 -36.21 -1.47
N GLU A 93 11.13 -37.24 -2.18
CA GLU A 93 10.59 -37.59 -3.51
C GLU A 93 9.13 -38.05 -3.46
N GLU A 94 8.66 -38.65 -2.35
CA GLU A 94 7.25 -39.01 -2.18
C GLU A 94 6.37 -37.75 -2.09
N ASP A 95 6.84 -36.71 -1.41
CA ASP A 95 6.17 -35.40 -1.42
C ASP A 95 6.12 -34.81 -2.84
N LEU A 96 7.23 -34.90 -3.59
CA LEU A 96 7.29 -34.43 -4.97
C LEU A 96 6.33 -35.21 -5.87
N ASP A 97 6.20 -36.53 -5.74
CA ASP A 97 5.23 -37.33 -6.50
C ASP A 97 3.78 -36.99 -6.16
N VAL A 98 3.46 -36.73 -4.89
CA VAL A 98 2.13 -36.21 -4.50
C VAL A 98 1.88 -34.84 -5.14
N PHE A 99 2.83 -33.91 -5.08
CA PHE A 99 2.67 -32.59 -5.73
C PHE A 99 2.58 -32.69 -7.26
N ARG A 100 3.35 -33.57 -7.90
CA ARG A 100 3.26 -33.87 -9.35
C ARG A 100 1.85 -34.37 -9.70
N GLY A 101 1.20 -35.13 -8.81
CA GLY A 101 -0.21 -35.56 -8.95
C GLY A 101 -1.26 -34.48 -8.62
N ILE A 102 -0.93 -33.45 -7.85
CA ILE A 102 -1.85 -32.36 -7.49
C ILE A 102 -1.88 -31.27 -8.56
N VAL A 103 -0.74 -30.66 -8.88
CA VAL A 103 -0.60 -29.50 -9.80
C VAL A 103 -0.13 -29.88 -11.21
N GLY A 104 0.25 -31.14 -11.44
CA GLY A 104 0.88 -31.60 -12.68
C GLY A 104 2.38 -31.31 -12.72
N ALA A 105 3.18 -32.26 -13.22
CA ALA A 105 4.64 -32.22 -13.13
C ALA A 105 5.31 -30.94 -13.67
N ALA A 106 4.76 -30.31 -14.71
CA ALA A 106 5.28 -29.05 -15.27
C ALA A 106 5.08 -27.81 -14.35
N ASN A 107 4.41 -27.97 -13.21
CA ASN A 107 4.14 -26.93 -12.22
C ASN A 107 4.78 -27.23 -10.85
N VAL A 108 5.71 -28.20 -10.81
CA VAL A 108 6.53 -28.61 -9.67
C VAL A 108 7.97 -28.23 -10.01
N LEU A 109 8.41 -27.05 -9.59
CA LEU A 109 9.70 -26.48 -9.97
C LEU A 109 10.75 -26.82 -8.92
N THR A 110 11.82 -27.50 -9.36
CA THR A 110 12.91 -27.98 -8.49
C THR A 110 14.31 -27.70 -9.05
N SER A 111 14.43 -27.01 -10.19
CA SER A 111 15.74 -26.61 -10.73
C SER A 111 16.25 -25.33 -10.09
N GLU A 112 17.56 -25.16 -10.01
CA GLU A 112 18.19 -23.96 -9.44
C GLU A 112 17.86 -22.70 -10.25
N GLU A 113 17.71 -22.83 -11.57
CA GLU A 113 17.32 -21.75 -12.49
C GLU A 113 15.86 -21.30 -12.25
N ASP A 114 14.92 -22.24 -12.13
CA ASP A 114 13.51 -21.94 -11.82
C ASP A 114 13.37 -21.29 -10.43
N LEU A 115 14.15 -21.77 -9.45
CA LEU A 115 14.02 -21.39 -8.04
C LEU A 115 14.70 -20.06 -7.70
N ALA A 116 15.63 -19.57 -8.52
CA ALA A 116 16.36 -18.32 -8.26
C ALA A 116 15.43 -17.10 -8.08
N GLY A 117 14.41 -16.97 -8.95
CA GLY A 117 13.41 -15.90 -8.87
C GLY A 117 12.36 -16.09 -7.76
N HIS A 118 12.26 -17.29 -7.20
CA HIS A 118 11.36 -17.61 -6.09
C HIS A 118 12.03 -17.45 -4.71
N ASN A 119 13.35 -17.63 -4.62
CA ASN A 119 14.11 -17.51 -3.37
C ASN A 119 14.59 -16.08 -3.06
N ARG A 120 14.80 -15.21 -4.06
CA ARG A 120 15.35 -13.87 -3.87
C ARG A 120 14.27 -12.79 -3.83
N ASP A 121 14.36 -11.84 -2.90
CA ASP A 121 13.38 -10.75 -2.78
C ASP A 121 13.60 -9.63 -3.82
N TRP A 122 12.62 -8.74 -3.97
CA TRP A 122 12.65 -7.63 -4.93
C TRP A 122 13.86 -6.68 -4.74
N MET A 123 14.29 -6.43 -3.50
CA MET A 123 15.45 -5.58 -3.21
C MET A 123 16.78 -6.33 -3.35
N GLY A 124 16.76 -7.65 -3.53
CA GLY A 124 17.95 -8.51 -3.53
C GLY A 124 18.73 -8.49 -2.21
N LYS A 125 18.04 -8.20 -1.10
CA LYS A 125 18.52 -8.11 0.30
C LYS A 125 18.35 -9.44 1.04
N TYR A 126 17.36 -10.24 0.67
CA TYR A 126 17.04 -11.54 1.26
C TYR A 126 17.06 -12.62 0.18
N GLU A 127 17.61 -13.78 0.53
CA GLU A 127 17.76 -14.93 -0.36
C GLU A 127 17.53 -16.22 0.45
N GLY A 128 16.41 -16.89 0.16
CA GLY A 128 16.03 -18.17 0.75
C GLY A 128 16.74 -19.37 0.12
N ALA A 129 16.53 -20.55 0.68
CA ALA A 129 17.19 -21.79 0.26
C ALA A 129 16.22 -22.88 -0.23
N SER A 130 14.97 -22.53 -0.57
CA SER A 130 13.93 -23.48 -0.98
C SER A 130 14.34 -24.33 -2.17
N LYS A 131 13.85 -25.57 -2.16
CA LYS A 131 14.07 -26.61 -3.18
C LYS A 131 12.80 -26.96 -3.95
N LEU A 132 11.70 -26.24 -3.71
CA LEU A 132 10.43 -26.48 -4.36
C LEU A 132 9.57 -25.21 -4.47
N ALA A 133 9.18 -24.87 -5.70
CA ALA A 133 8.09 -23.94 -5.97
C ALA A 133 6.95 -24.65 -6.70
N LEU A 134 5.74 -24.50 -6.18
CA LEU A 134 4.50 -25.06 -6.72
C LEU A 134 3.68 -23.96 -7.37
N ARG A 135 3.15 -24.22 -8.56
CA ARG A 135 2.34 -23.25 -9.33
C ARG A 135 0.91 -23.75 -9.57
N PRO A 136 0.05 -23.81 -8.54
CA PRO A 136 -1.35 -24.24 -8.69
C PRO A 136 -2.16 -23.29 -9.59
N LYS A 137 -3.19 -23.81 -10.28
CA LYS A 137 -4.13 -23.04 -11.10
C LYS A 137 -5.53 -22.92 -10.48
N THR A 138 -5.90 -23.80 -9.56
CA THR A 138 -7.23 -23.83 -8.94
C THR A 138 -7.16 -23.85 -7.41
N THR A 139 -8.23 -23.39 -6.78
CA THR A 139 -8.41 -23.41 -5.31
C THR A 139 -8.35 -24.84 -4.76
N GLU A 140 -8.82 -25.82 -5.53
CA GLU A 140 -8.71 -27.26 -5.21
C GLU A 140 -7.27 -27.79 -5.32
N GLU A 141 -6.42 -27.22 -6.17
CA GLU A 141 -4.98 -27.50 -6.14
C GLU A 141 -4.32 -26.89 -4.89
N VAL A 142 -4.63 -25.65 -4.53
CA VAL A 142 -4.09 -24.99 -3.32
C VAL A 142 -4.53 -25.73 -2.06
N SER A 143 -5.81 -26.09 -1.96
CA SER A 143 -6.40 -26.94 -0.89
C SER A 143 -5.59 -28.23 -0.69
N ARG A 144 -5.40 -29.01 -1.76
CA ARG A 144 -4.68 -30.29 -1.69
C ARG A 144 -3.19 -30.11 -1.39
N VAL A 145 -2.53 -29.05 -1.89
CA VAL A 145 -1.14 -28.71 -1.53
C VAL A 145 -1.03 -28.39 -0.03
N MET A 146 -1.86 -27.46 0.48
CA MET A 146 -1.82 -27.04 1.87
C MET A 146 -2.15 -28.20 2.82
N LYS A 147 -3.11 -29.04 2.47
CA LYS A 147 -3.43 -30.26 3.22
C LYS A 147 -2.23 -31.21 3.32
N HIS A 148 -1.55 -31.50 2.20
CA HIS A 148 -0.35 -32.37 2.21
C HIS A 148 0.77 -31.76 3.07
N CYS A 149 1.03 -30.46 2.92
CA CYS A 149 2.00 -29.76 3.77
C CYS A 149 1.64 -29.83 5.25
N HIS A 150 0.35 -29.70 5.61
CA HIS A 150 -0.14 -29.84 6.97
C HIS A 150 0.07 -31.24 7.56
N GLU A 151 -0.38 -32.27 6.84
CA GLU A 151 -0.26 -33.68 7.25
C GLU A 151 1.20 -34.13 7.36
N ARG A 152 2.11 -33.51 6.59
CA ARG A 152 3.55 -33.77 6.61
C ARG A 152 4.37 -32.89 7.55
N GLY A 153 3.82 -31.76 8.01
CA GLY A 153 4.56 -30.74 8.77
C GLY A 153 5.60 -29.97 7.94
N LEU A 154 5.32 -29.73 6.66
CA LEU A 154 6.15 -28.90 5.77
C LEU A 154 5.74 -27.42 5.90
N ALA A 155 6.72 -26.52 6.04
CA ALA A 155 6.48 -25.08 6.02
C ALA A 155 6.21 -24.58 4.58
N VAL A 156 5.41 -23.52 4.46
CA VAL A 156 4.95 -22.94 3.19
C VAL A 156 5.13 -21.43 3.20
N VAL A 157 5.61 -20.86 2.09
CA VAL A 157 5.60 -19.42 1.81
C VAL A 157 4.73 -19.14 0.59
N PRO A 158 3.60 -18.42 0.74
CA PRO A 158 2.77 -18.04 -0.40
C PRO A 158 3.36 -16.83 -1.14
N GLN A 159 3.43 -16.89 -2.45
CA GLN A 159 4.08 -15.87 -3.27
C GLN A 159 3.18 -15.34 -4.39
N GLY A 160 2.95 -14.02 -4.36
CA GLY A 160 2.35 -13.26 -5.47
C GLY A 160 3.39 -12.95 -6.55
N GLY A 161 3.41 -11.71 -7.04
CA GLY A 161 4.41 -11.23 -8.02
C GLY A 161 5.80 -10.94 -7.47
N ASN A 162 6.10 -11.36 -6.23
CA ASN A 162 7.36 -11.13 -5.51
C ASN A 162 7.84 -9.66 -5.50
N THR A 163 6.93 -8.70 -5.26
CA THR A 163 7.21 -7.26 -5.19
C THR A 163 7.14 -6.68 -3.76
N GLY A 164 7.29 -7.53 -2.73
CA GLY A 164 7.25 -7.13 -1.33
C GLY A 164 8.57 -6.52 -0.85
N LEU A 165 8.53 -5.55 0.06
CA LEU A 165 9.70 -4.80 0.56
C LEU A 165 10.16 -5.19 1.98
N VAL A 166 9.50 -6.18 2.59
CA VAL A 166 9.76 -6.61 3.99
C VAL A 166 10.30 -8.05 4.10
N GLY A 167 10.63 -8.69 2.97
CA GLY A 167 11.13 -10.07 2.92
C GLY A 167 10.07 -11.17 3.04
N GLY A 168 8.85 -10.86 3.51
CA GLY A 168 7.76 -11.84 3.70
C GLY A 168 7.26 -12.58 2.44
N SER A 169 7.72 -12.20 1.24
CA SER A 169 7.41 -12.90 -0.01
C SER A 169 8.38 -14.04 -0.36
N VAL A 170 9.46 -14.27 0.41
CA VAL A 170 10.47 -15.31 0.13
C VAL A 170 10.76 -16.24 1.33
N PRO A 171 11.25 -17.47 1.08
CA PRO A 171 11.73 -18.39 2.12
C PRO A 171 12.86 -17.83 2.97
N VAL A 172 13.00 -18.32 4.20
CA VAL A 172 14.18 -18.08 5.07
C VAL A 172 15.11 -19.30 5.03
N PHE A 173 14.53 -20.49 4.92
CA PHE A 173 15.21 -21.77 4.83
C PHE A 173 14.70 -22.53 3.59
N ASP A 174 14.13 -23.72 3.77
CA ASP A 174 13.68 -24.64 2.73
C ASP A 174 12.14 -24.66 2.56
N GLU A 175 11.43 -23.61 2.98
CA GLU A 175 9.96 -23.55 2.91
C GLU A 175 9.44 -23.74 1.48
N VAL A 176 8.34 -24.49 1.32
CA VAL A 176 7.73 -24.74 0.01
C VAL A 176 7.09 -23.45 -0.51
N VAL A 177 7.55 -22.94 -1.64
CA VAL A 177 6.96 -21.74 -2.25
C VAL A 177 5.67 -22.13 -2.97
N VAL A 178 4.54 -21.49 -2.63
CA VAL A 178 3.28 -21.64 -3.37
C VAL A 178 3.03 -20.37 -4.16
N SER A 179 3.39 -20.40 -5.45
CA SER A 179 3.29 -19.25 -6.34
C SER A 179 1.91 -19.18 -6.99
N MET A 180 1.19 -18.09 -6.73
CA MET A 180 -0.16 -17.85 -7.23
C MET A 180 -0.22 -17.48 -8.72
N ALA A 181 0.93 -17.43 -9.41
CA ALA A 181 1.09 -16.91 -10.77
C ALA A 181 0.38 -17.70 -11.91
N ARG A 182 -0.30 -18.81 -11.60
CA ARG A 182 -1.18 -19.54 -12.55
C ARG A 182 -2.67 -19.43 -12.21
N MET A 183 -3.01 -18.68 -11.16
CA MET A 183 -4.38 -18.34 -10.75
C MET A 183 -4.70 -16.93 -11.24
N ASP A 184 -4.71 -16.76 -12.57
CA ASP A 184 -4.70 -15.49 -13.30
C ASP A 184 -6.06 -15.09 -13.92
N ALA A 185 -7.11 -15.90 -13.73
CA ALA A 185 -8.40 -15.67 -14.38
C ALA A 185 -9.30 -14.66 -13.63
N VAL A 186 -9.82 -13.69 -14.38
CA VAL A 186 -11.03 -12.95 -14.00
C VAL A 186 -12.23 -13.90 -14.10
N ARG A 187 -13.01 -14.01 -13.02
CA ARG A 187 -14.22 -14.86 -12.95
C ARG A 187 -15.46 -14.13 -13.49
N SER A 188 -15.59 -12.84 -13.20
CA SER A 188 -16.68 -11.97 -13.68
C SER A 188 -16.37 -10.49 -13.44
N ILE A 189 -16.94 -9.61 -14.26
CA ILE A 189 -17.06 -8.18 -13.99
C ILE A 189 -18.54 -7.80 -14.16
N ASP A 190 -19.15 -7.19 -13.15
CA ASP A 190 -20.48 -6.58 -13.25
C ASP A 190 -20.36 -5.04 -13.37
N PRO A 191 -20.61 -4.46 -14.55
CA PRO A 191 -20.53 -3.01 -14.75
C PRO A 191 -21.66 -2.22 -14.06
N LEU A 192 -22.73 -2.87 -13.60
CA LEU A 192 -23.84 -2.21 -12.92
C LEU A 192 -23.59 -2.03 -11.42
N SER A 193 -23.01 -3.03 -10.75
CA SER A 193 -22.63 -2.95 -9.34
C SER A 193 -21.18 -2.50 -9.10
N GLY A 194 -20.35 -2.48 -10.15
CA GLY A 194 -18.93 -2.18 -10.05
C GLY A 194 -18.10 -3.34 -9.49
N VAL A 195 -18.61 -4.58 -9.50
CA VAL A 195 -17.95 -5.71 -8.83
C VAL A 195 -17.11 -6.54 -9.79
N LEU A 196 -15.80 -6.54 -9.54
CA LEU A 196 -14.84 -7.50 -10.08
C LEU A 196 -14.80 -8.74 -9.18
N ILE A 197 -14.83 -9.93 -9.77
CA ILE A 197 -14.42 -11.17 -9.10
C ILE A 197 -13.27 -11.79 -9.89
N CYS A 198 -12.14 -12.03 -9.24
CA CYS A 198 -10.89 -12.48 -9.89
C CYS A 198 -10.11 -13.45 -9.00
N GLN A 199 -9.23 -14.25 -9.61
CA GLN A 199 -8.28 -15.09 -8.88
C GLN A 199 -7.11 -14.25 -8.30
N ALA A 200 -6.49 -14.77 -7.24
CA ALA A 200 -5.47 -14.06 -6.47
C ALA A 200 -4.17 -13.73 -7.23
N GLY A 201 -3.88 -14.42 -8.34
CA GLY A 201 -2.71 -14.21 -9.19
C GLY A 201 -2.89 -13.17 -10.29
N CYS A 202 -4.07 -12.57 -10.46
CA CYS A 202 -4.28 -11.51 -11.46
C CYS A 202 -3.38 -10.29 -11.18
N ILE A 203 -2.60 -9.88 -12.17
CA ILE A 203 -1.74 -8.68 -12.14
C ILE A 203 -2.61 -7.42 -12.08
N LEU A 204 -2.23 -6.45 -11.23
CA LEU A 204 -3.01 -5.22 -11.01
C LEU A 204 -3.25 -4.41 -12.28
N GLN A 205 -2.23 -4.21 -13.13
CA GLN A 205 -2.36 -3.52 -14.42
C GLN A 205 -3.39 -4.22 -15.31
N ASN A 206 -3.26 -5.53 -15.51
CA ASN A 206 -4.15 -6.32 -16.37
C ASN A 206 -5.62 -6.30 -15.87
N LEU A 207 -5.86 -6.07 -14.58
CA LEU A 207 -7.20 -5.85 -14.03
C LEU A 207 -7.73 -4.45 -14.36
N ASP A 208 -6.92 -3.41 -14.23
CA ASP A 208 -7.33 -2.05 -14.57
C ASP A 208 -7.62 -1.89 -16.07
N ASP A 209 -6.81 -2.53 -16.92
CA ASP A 209 -7.00 -2.55 -18.38
C ASP A 209 -8.35 -3.18 -18.77
N GLN A 210 -8.71 -4.33 -18.17
CA GLN A 210 -10.02 -4.98 -18.40
C GLN A 210 -11.19 -4.17 -17.82
N LEU A 211 -10.99 -3.50 -16.68
CA LEU A 211 -12.01 -2.63 -16.10
C LEU A 211 -12.24 -1.37 -16.95
N GLN A 212 -11.22 -0.88 -17.65
CA GLN A 212 -11.35 0.25 -18.57
C GLN A 212 -12.33 -0.02 -19.71
N GLU A 213 -12.38 -1.24 -20.24
CA GLU A 213 -13.33 -1.64 -21.31
C GLU A 213 -14.81 -1.45 -20.91
N VAL A 214 -15.10 -1.51 -19.61
CA VAL A 214 -16.45 -1.34 -19.05
C VAL A 214 -16.64 -0.05 -18.25
N GLY A 215 -15.69 0.90 -18.33
CA GLY A 215 -15.79 2.20 -17.67
C GLY A 215 -15.58 2.17 -16.15
N LEU A 216 -14.87 1.17 -15.63
CA LEU A 216 -14.48 1.04 -14.22
C LEU A 216 -12.97 1.24 -14.03
N VAL A 217 -12.52 1.40 -12.79
CA VAL A 217 -11.10 1.52 -12.38
C VAL A 217 -10.82 0.69 -11.13
N MET A 218 -9.58 0.22 -10.96
CA MET A 218 -9.17 -0.41 -9.70
C MET A 218 -9.17 0.61 -8.56
N PRO A 219 -9.59 0.23 -7.33
CA PRO A 219 -9.62 1.13 -6.17
C PRO A 219 -8.23 1.44 -5.59
N LEU A 220 -7.15 0.92 -6.18
CA LEU A 220 -5.76 1.17 -5.81
C LEU A 220 -4.87 1.26 -7.05
N ASP A 221 -3.77 1.99 -6.94
CA ASP A 221 -2.72 2.11 -7.96
C ASP A 221 -1.39 2.36 -7.25
N LEU A 222 -0.31 1.71 -7.70
CA LEU A 222 1.01 1.71 -7.06
C LEU A 222 2.11 1.33 -8.06
N GLY A 223 3.34 1.80 -7.85
CA GLY A 223 4.42 1.69 -8.85
C GLY A 223 4.71 0.27 -9.37
N ALA A 224 4.47 -0.77 -8.56
CA ALA A 224 4.62 -2.18 -8.95
C ALA A 224 3.43 -2.76 -9.77
N LYS A 225 2.50 -1.93 -10.26
CA LYS A 225 1.24 -2.35 -10.92
C LYS A 225 1.38 -3.40 -12.04
N GLY A 226 2.49 -3.35 -12.79
CA GLY A 226 2.78 -4.31 -13.88
C GLY A 226 3.19 -5.72 -13.42
N SER A 227 3.47 -5.92 -12.13
CA SER A 227 3.92 -7.21 -11.57
C SER A 227 3.17 -7.64 -10.30
N CYS A 228 2.63 -6.71 -9.50
CA CYS A 228 1.97 -7.08 -8.26
C CYS A 228 0.65 -7.82 -8.54
N HIS A 229 0.42 -8.93 -7.82
CA HIS A 229 -0.80 -9.72 -7.93
C HIS A 229 -1.83 -9.27 -6.90
N ILE A 230 -3.12 -9.30 -7.26
CA ILE A 230 -4.19 -8.76 -6.41
C ILE A 230 -4.30 -9.45 -5.05
N GLY A 231 -4.05 -10.77 -4.96
CA GLY A 231 -3.99 -11.49 -3.69
C GLY A 231 -2.79 -11.11 -2.82
N GLY A 232 -1.68 -10.69 -3.44
CA GLY A 232 -0.55 -10.09 -2.75
C GLY A 232 -0.92 -8.73 -2.15
N ASN A 233 -1.52 -7.86 -2.97
CA ASN A 233 -1.99 -6.54 -2.54
C ASN A 233 -2.99 -6.64 -1.36
N ILE A 234 -3.90 -7.63 -1.42
CA ILE A 234 -4.82 -7.95 -0.33
C ILE A 234 -4.07 -8.42 0.92
N SER A 235 -3.14 -9.37 0.76
CA SER A 235 -2.36 -9.93 1.88
C SER A 235 -1.50 -8.88 2.59
N THR A 236 -1.05 -7.83 1.89
CA THR A 236 -0.28 -6.71 2.49
C THR A 236 -1.13 -5.48 2.82
N ASN A 237 -2.45 -5.50 2.58
CA ASN A 237 -3.34 -4.32 2.67
C ASN A 237 -2.77 -3.09 1.92
N ALA A 238 -2.28 -3.32 0.69
CA ALA A 238 -1.57 -2.32 -0.10
C ALA A 238 -2.41 -1.05 -0.32
N GLY A 239 -1.80 0.10 -0.06
CA GLY A 239 -2.34 1.43 -0.37
C GLY A 239 -1.92 1.93 -1.74
N GLY A 240 -1.12 3.01 -1.76
CA GLY A 240 -0.63 3.64 -2.98
C GLY A 240 -1.38 4.92 -3.36
N ILE A 241 -1.04 5.48 -4.52
CA ILE A 241 -1.26 6.89 -4.91
C ILE A 241 -2.73 7.34 -5.05
N ARG A 242 -3.72 6.43 -4.89
CA ARG A 242 -5.17 6.76 -4.90
C ARG A 242 -5.89 6.40 -3.60
N TYR A 243 -5.17 5.99 -2.55
CA TYR A 243 -5.77 5.61 -1.26
C TYR A 243 -6.57 6.78 -0.64
N LEU A 244 -6.07 8.01 -0.72
CA LEU A 244 -6.79 9.25 -0.34
C LEU A 244 -8.23 9.35 -0.87
N ARG A 245 -8.52 8.75 -2.04
CA ARG A 245 -9.83 8.84 -2.71
C ARG A 245 -10.69 7.59 -2.59
N TYR A 246 -10.08 6.40 -2.55
CA TYR A 246 -10.79 5.11 -2.57
C TYR A 246 -10.65 4.28 -1.29
N GLY A 247 -9.73 4.68 -0.40
CA GLY A 247 -9.49 4.07 0.91
C GLY A 247 -8.80 2.70 0.87
N SER A 248 -8.67 2.10 2.04
CA SER A 248 -8.08 0.76 2.22
C SER A 248 -8.89 -0.34 1.56
N LEU A 249 -8.18 -1.41 1.16
CA LEU A 249 -8.76 -2.68 0.74
C LEU A 249 -9.76 -3.26 1.77
N HIS A 250 -9.64 -2.97 3.08
CA HIS A 250 -10.64 -3.31 4.09
C HIS A 250 -12.06 -2.79 3.76
N GLY A 251 -12.17 -1.66 3.04
CA GLY A 251 -13.44 -1.06 2.61
C GLY A 251 -13.84 -1.33 1.15
N SER A 252 -12.91 -1.81 0.32
CA SER A 252 -13.08 -2.01 -1.12
C SER A 252 -13.12 -3.49 -1.55
N VAL A 253 -12.51 -4.39 -0.79
CA VAL A 253 -12.76 -5.84 -0.88
C VAL A 253 -14.15 -6.12 -0.28
N LEU A 254 -14.99 -6.86 -1.02
CA LEU A 254 -16.33 -7.26 -0.59
C LEU A 254 -16.33 -8.67 0.01
N GLY A 255 -15.53 -9.57 -0.55
CA GLY A 255 -15.43 -10.97 -0.14
C GLY A 255 -14.12 -11.62 -0.59
N LEU A 256 -13.74 -12.72 0.05
CA LEU A 256 -12.53 -13.49 -0.22
C LEU A 256 -12.82 -15.00 -0.24
N GLU A 257 -12.05 -15.71 -1.05
CA GLU A 257 -11.93 -17.17 -1.01
C GLU A 257 -10.51 -17.46 -0.51
N VAL A 258 -10.38 -18.26 0.56
CA VAL A 258 -9.10 -18.48 1.25
C VAL A 258 -8.91 -19.96 1.57
N VAL A 259 -7.72 -20.50 1.31
CA VAL A 259 -7.31 -21.83 1.78
C VAL A 259 -6.55 -21.69 3.10
N LEU A 260 -7.07 -22.30 4.15
CA LEU A 260 -6.46 -22.31 5.49
C LEU A 260 -5.28 -23.28 5.56
N ALA A 261 -4.48 -23.19 6.63
CA ALA A 261 -3.25 -23.98 6.80
C ALA A 261 -3.45 -25.50 6.83
N ASN A 262 -4.67 -25.99 7.07
CA ASN A 262 -5.08 -27.41 7.02
C ASN A 262 -5.59 -27.86 5.64
N GLY A 263 -5.64 -26.95 4.65
CA GLY A 263 -6.25 -27.17 3.33
C GLY A 263 -7.75 -26.89 3.25
N GLU A 264 -8.41 -26.48 4.34
CA GLU A 264 -9.84 -26.14 4.33
C GLU A 264 -10.09 -24.86 3.54
N VAL A 265 -11.13 -24.87 2.69
CA VAL A 265 -11.53 -23.70 1.89
C VAL A 265 -12.55 -22.87 2.66
N LEU A 266 -12.14 -21.70 3.15
CA LEU A 266 -13.04 -20.68 3.68
C LEU A 266 -13.58 -19.85 2.51
N ASP A 267 -14.81 -20.14 2.10
CA ASP A 267 -15.57 -19.31 1.16
C ASP A 267 -16.34 -18.22 1.92
N VAL A 268 -15.86 -16.98 1.79
CA VAL A 268 -16.58 -15.74 2.14
C VAL A 268 -16.58 -14.79 0.94
N LEU A 269 -16.70 -15.33 -0.27
CA LEU A 269 -16.58 -14.61 -1.56
C LEU A 269 -17.87 -13.85 -1.93
N HIS A 270 -18.36 -13.04 -0.99
CA HIS A 270 -19.57 -12.23 -1.16
C HIS A 270 -19.35 -11.05 -2.12
N SER A 271 -20.28 -10.87 -3.06
CA SER A 271 -20.27 -9.79 -4.06
C SER A 271 -21.17 -8.59 -3.71
N VAL A 272 -21.72 -8.53 -2.49
CA VAL A 272 -22.67 -7.49 -2.08
C VAL A 272 -22.00 -6.34 -1.33
N ARG A 273 -22.42 -5.09 -1.61
CA ARG A 273 -21.78 -3.90 -1.02
C ARG A 273 -21.98 -3.76 0.51
N LYS A 274 -22.99 -4.43 1.07
CA LYS A 274 -23.27 -4.48 2.51
C LYS A 274 -23.85 -5.84 2.90
N ASP A 275 -23.05 -6.62 3.61
CA ASP A 275 -23.48 -7.76 4.40
C ASP A 275 -23.27 -7.46 5.89
N THR A 276 -24.11 -8.01 6.76
CA THR A 276 -24.03 -7.91 8.23
C THR A 276 -24.50 -9.20 8.90
N THR A 277 -24.34 -10.36 8.26
CA THR A 277 -24.85 -11.67 8.71
C THR A 277 -23.93 -12.44 9.67
N GLY A 278 -22.90 -11.78 10.23
CA GLY A 278 -21.99 -12.38 11.20
C GLY A 278 -20.78 -11.51 11.49
N TYR A 279 -19.65 -12.14 11.79
CA TYR A 279 -18.34 -11.48 11.81
C TYR A 279 -17.83 -11.29 10.38
N ASP A 280 -17.17 -10.17 10.09
CA ASP A 280 -16.59 -9.90 8.78
C ASP A 280 -15.23 -10.61 8.62
N LEU A 281 -15.27 -11.95 8.51
CA LEU A 281 -14.07 -12.80 8.59
C LEU A 281 -12.99 -12.47 7.56
N LYS A 282 -13.36 -11.93 6.38
CA LYS A 282 -12.40 -11.55 5.34
C LYS A 282 -11.38 -10.51 5.85
N GLN A 283 -11.77 -9.67 6.81
CA GLN A 283 -10.92 -8.61 7.37
C GLN A 283 -9.70 -9.17 8.10
N LEU A 284 -9.76 -10.43 8.57
CA LEU A 284 -8.63 -11.11 9.20
C LEU A 284 -7.52 -11.46 8.21
N PHE A 285 -7.82 -11.57 6.91
CA PHE A 285 -6.86 -11.97 5.88
C PHE A 285 -6.30 -10.78 5.08
N ILE A 286 -6.97 -9.63 5.13
CA ILE A 286 -6.48 -8.37 4.56
C ILE A 286 -5.38 -7.83 5.48
N GLY A 287 -4.13 -7.76 5.00
CA GLY A 287 -2.97 -7.41 5.83
C GLY A 287 -2.40 -8.56 6.68
N ALA A 288 -2.77 -9.82 6.40
CA ALA A 288 -2.27 -10.99 7.14
C ALA A 288 -0.95 -11.58 6.61
N GLU A 289 -0.40 -11.04 5.51
CA GLU A 289 0.86 -11.48 4.87
C GLU A 289 0.95 -13.00 4.64
N GLY A 290 -0.19 -13.64 4.33
CA GLY A 290 -0.31 -15.09 4.10
C GLY A 290 -0.25 -15.96 5.36
N THR A 291 0.03 -15.40 6.54
CA THR A 291 0.28 -16.14 7.79
C THR A 291 -0.93 -16.91 8.34
N LEU A 292 -2.15 -16.50 7.95
CA LEU A 292 -3.41 -17.12 8.37
C LEU A 292 -4.05 -18.01 7.30
N GLY A 293 -3.58 -17.93 6.05
CA GLY A 293 -4.17 -18.64 4.91
C GLY A 293 -3.84 -17.99 3.56
N LEU A 294 -4.04 -18.75 2.50
CA LEU A 294 -3.74 -18.37 1.12
C LEU A 294 -5.01 -17.85 0.45
N VAL A 295 -5.07 -16.54 0.17
CA VAL A 295 -6.14 -15.96 -0.65
C VAL A 295 -6.06 -16.55 -2.06
N THR A 296 -7.14 -17.16 -2.55
CA THR A 296 -7.22 -17.78 -3.89
C THR A 296 -8.10 -17.01 -4.87
N ALA A 297 -9.08 -16.25 -4.37
CA ALA A 297 -9.87 -15.30 -5.15
C ALA A 297 -10.42 -14.17 -4.28
N ALA A 298 -10.81 -13.07 -4.93
CA ALA A 298 -11.37 -11.89 -4.29
C ALA A 298 -12.53 -11.31 -5.09
N ALA A 299 -13.53 -10.79 -4.38
CA ALA A 299 -14.58 -9.92 -4.90
C ALA A 299 -14.28 -8.48 -4.46
N ILE A 300 -14.20 -7.55 -5.40
CA ILE A 300 -13.70 -6.17 -5.18
C ILE A 300 -14.66 -5.18 -5.82
N HIS A 301 -14.96 -4.10 -5.10
CA HIS A 301 -15.72 -2.96 -5.61
C HIS A 301 -14.79 -1.96 -6.32
N CYS A 302 -14.87 -1.97 -7.64
CA CYS A 302 -14.16 -1.10 -8.57
C CYS A 302 -14.99 0.18 -8.82
N PRO A 303 -14.48 1.39 -8.49
CA PRO A 303 -15.17 2.65 -8.79
C PRO A 303 -15.39 2.86 -10.30
N PRO A 304 -16.35 3.73 -10.69
CA PRO A 304 -16.40 4.25 -12.05
C PRO A 304 -15.09 4.94 -12.44
N ARG A 305 -14.63 4.75 -13.67
CA ARG A 305 -13.47 5.45 -14.21
C ARG A 305 -13.82 6.94 -14.36
N PRO A 306 -13.01 7.87 -13.81
CA PRO A 306 -13.25 9.30 -14.00
C PRO A 306 -13.16 9.67 -15.48
N LEU A 307 -14.00 10.59 -15.92
CA LEU A 307 -14.03 11.06 -17.32
C LEU A 307 -12.91 12.05 -17.60
N PHE A 308 -12.53 12.84 -16.59
CA PHE A 308 -11.51 13.87 -16.68
C PHE A 308 -10.52 13.71 -15.54
N LYS A 309 -9.25 13.98 -15.85
CA LYS A 309 -8.15 14.02 -14.89
C LYS A 309 -7.24 15.20 -15.17
N ASN A 310 -6.82 15.87 -14.11
CA ASN A 310 -5.74 16.86 -14.15
C ASN A 310 -4.63 16.43 -13.20
N VAL A 311 -3.39 16.81 -13.50
CA VAL A 311 -2.28 16.71 -12.55
C VAL A 311 -1.48 18.01 -12.56
N THR A 312 -1.07 18.44 -11.37
CA THR A 312 -0.26 19.66 -11.19
C THR A 312 1.01 19.35 -10.42
N PHE A 313 2.12 19.96 -10.85
CA PHE A 313 3.40 19.93 -10.16
C PHE A 313 3.64 21.31 -9.53
N LEU A 314 3.62 21.41 -8.21
CA LEU A 314 3.66 22.69 -7.47
C LEU A 314 4.90 22.76 -6.57
N GLN A 315 5.46 23.96 -6.38
CA GLN A 315 6.59 24.23 -5.49
C GLN A 315 6.16 25.03 -4.26
N CYS A 316 6.67 24.64 -3.10
CA CYS A 316 6.46 25.26 -1.80
C CYS A 316 7.83 25.58 -1.17
N ARG A 317 7.94 26.67 -0.39
CA ARG A 317 9.21 27.01 0.29
C ARG A 317 9.49 26.06 1.45
N SER A 318 8.45 25.71 2.20
CA SER A 318 8.56 24.95 3.45
C SER A 318 7.51 23.86 3.58
N PHE A 319 7.76 22.88 4.46
CA PHE A 319 6.78 21.84 4.77
C PHE A 319 5.47 22.39 5.40
N PRO A 320 5.48 23.43 6.26
CA PRO A 320 4.26 24.15 6.65
C PRO A 320 3.44 24.70 5.47
N ASP A 321 4.07 25.16 4.39
CA ASP A 321 3.35 25.61 3.19
C ASP A 321 2.72 24.42 2.43
N VAL A 322 3.40 23.27 2.38
CA VAL A 322 2.85 22.00 1.86
C VAL A 322 1.60 21.57 2.64
N LEU A 323 1.67 21.62 3.97
CA LEU A 323 0.52 21.32 4.85
C LEU A 323 -0.65 22.30 4.66
N SER A 324 -0.34 23.58 4.46
CA SER A 324 -1.34 24.63 4.20
C SER A 324 -2.01 24.45 2.84
N THR A 325 -1.22 24.15 1.81
CA THR A 325 -1.67 23.81 0.45
C THR A 325 -2.57 22.56 0.46
N PHE A 326 -2.22 21.53 1.25
CA PHE A 326 -3.05 20.35 1.43
C PHE A 326 -4.38 20.63 2.13
N GLN A 327 -4.36 21.44 3.20
CA GLN A 327 -5.58 21.88 3.88
C GLN A 327 -6.50 22.65 2.92
N ARG A 328 -5.95 23.52 2.08
CA ARG A 328 -6.70 24.27 1.06
C ARG A 328 -7.25 23.37 -0.04
N ALA A 329 -6.42 22.49 -0.62
CA ALA A 329 -6.84 21.53 -1.66
C ALA A 329 -8.03 20.68 -1.21
N ARG A 330 -8.02 20.21 0.04
CA ARG A 330 -9.15 19.46 0.63
C ARG A 330 -10.42 20.27 0.82
N ALA A 331 -10.33 21.59 0.98
CA ALA A 331 -11.48 22.47 1.17
C ALA A 331 -12.10 22.91 -0.17
N GLU A 332 -11.27 23.17 -1.18
CA GLU A 332 -11.69 23.82 -2.44
C GLU A 332 -11.89 22.83 -3.59
N LEU A 333 -11.00 21.85 -3.75
CA LEU A 333 -11.20 20.76 -4.72
C LEU A 333 -12.21 19.73 -4.19
N GLY A 334 -12.12 19.41 -2.89
CA GLY A 334 -13.08 18.55 -2.21
C GLY A 334 -13.16 17.15 -2.82
N GLU A 335 -14.32 16.77 -3.32
CA GLU A 335 -14.63 15.41 -3.80
C GLU A 335 -13.92 14.99 -5.09
N ILE A 336 -13.28 15.91 -5.82
CA ILE A 336 -12.54 15.58 -7.05
C ILE A 336 -11.06 15.28 -6.81
N LEU A 337 -10.50 15.64 -5.65
CA LEU A 337 -9.11 15.32 -5.29
C LEU A 337 -8.90 13.80 -5.35
N SER A 338 -7.85 13.33 -6.02
CA SER A 338 -7.55 11.89 -6.15
C SER A 338 -6.17 11.48 -5.66
N ALA A 339 -5.20 12.39 -5.68
CA ALA A 339 -3.90 12.21 -5.05
C ALA A 339 -3.37 13.53 -4.48
N PHE A 340 -2.60 13.45 -3.39
CA PHE A 340 -1.78 14.55 -2.90
C PHE A 340 -0.47 13.97 -2.37
N GLU A 341 0.51 13.89 -3.26
CA GLU A 341 1.86 13.42 -2.99
C GLU A 341 2.77 14.62 -2.71
N PHE A 342 3.76 14.44 -1.84
CA PHE A 342 4.87 15.39 -1.72
C PHE A 342 6.22 14.69 -1.96
N LEU A 343 7.21 15.48 -2.35
CA LEU A 343 8.61 15.10 -2.41
C LEU A 343 9.49 16.31 -2.06
N ASP A 344 10.63 16.07 -1.40
CA ASP A 344 11.63 17.10 -1.14
C ASP A 344 12.57 17.35 -2.34
N LYS A 345 13.38 18.41 -2.27
CA LYS A 345 14.40 18.71 -3.29
C LYS A 345 15.35 17.53 -3.53
N GLU A 346 15.81 16.84 -2.49
CA GLU A 346 16.69 15.69 -2.65
C GLU A 346 16.04 14.52 -3.41
N SER A 347 14.74 14.28 -3.22
CA SER A 347 13.97 13.32 -4.02
C SER A 347 13.86 13.73 -5.50
N LEU A 348 13.63 15.02 -5.76
CA LEU A 348 13.52 15.56 -7.12
C LEU A 348 14.87 15.47 -7.85
N ASP A 349 15.93 16.00 -7.23
CA ASP A 349 17.30 15.99 -7.75
C ASP A 349 17.76 14.55 -8.03
N LEU A 350 17.46 13.60 -7.14
CA LEU A 350 17.74 12.18 -7.34
C LEU A 350 16.97 11.57 -8.52
N SER A 351 15.68 11.86 -8.63
CA SER A 351 14.82 11.32 -9.70
C SER A 351 15.27 11.81 -11.08
N LEU A 352 15.49 13.11 -11.24
CA LEU A 352 15.94 13.73 -12.50
C LEU A 352 17.38 13.33 -12.89
N ARG A 353 18.26 13.06 -11.90
CA ARG A 353 19.63 12.61 -12.14
C ARG A 353 19.71 11.18 -12.70
N VAL A 354 18.74 10.32 -12.39
CA VAL A 354 18.70 8.93 -12.86
C VAL A 354 17.85 8.80 -14.13
N HIS A 355 16.66 9.39 -14.14
CA HIS A 355 15.72 9.34 -15.26
C HIS A 355 15.98 10.53 -16.20
N THR A 356 17.04 10.43 -17.01
CA THR A 356 17.57 11.53 -17.84
C THR A 356 16.69 11.94 -19.03
N ASP A 357 15.57 11.24 -19.23
CA ASP A 357 14.46 11.61 -20.11
C ASP A 357 13.49 12.62 -19.47
N LEU A 358 13.45 12.68 -18.13
CA LEU A 358 12.65 13.64 -17.36
C LEU A 358 13.29 15.03 -17.31
N LYS A 359 12.46 16.02 -16.99
CA LYS A 359 12.86 17.40 -16.71
C LYS A 359 12.03 17.92 -15.55
N ASN A 360 12.57 18.89 -14.80
CA ASN A 360 11.78 19.61 -13.80
C ASN A 360 10.68 20.42 -14.53
N PRO A 361 9.38 20.24 -14.21
CA PRO A 361 8.29 20.98 -14.86
C PRO A 361 8.34 22.49 -14.67
N LEU A 362 9.18 22.98 -13.75
CA LEU A 362 9.25 24.36 -13.32
C LEU A 362 10.48 25.13 -13.86
N ASP A 363 11.36 24.46 -14.62
CA ASP A 363 12.57 25.06 -15.20
C ASP A 363 12.22 26.26 -16.10
N GLY A 364 12.80 27.42 -15.81
CA GLY A 364 12.54 28.68 -16.53
C GLY A 364 11.21 29.35 -16.19
N GLY A 365 10.45 28.86 -15.20
CA GLY A 365 9.16 29.41 -14.78
C GLY A 365 9.23 30.69 -13.92
N GLY A 366 10.42 31.14 -13.52
CA GLY A 366 10.58 32.35 -12.69
C GLY A 366 10.12 32.21 -11.24
N GLY A 367 10.02 30.96 -10.73
CA GLY A 367 10.02 30.72 -9.29
C GLY A 367 11.32 31.20 -8.63
N ALA A 368 11.37 31.19 -7.31
CA ALA A 368 12.57 31.62 -6.58
C ALA A 368 13.77 30.71 -6.89
N ASP A 369 14.66 31.17 -7.77
CA ASP A 369 15.95 30.55 -8.06
C ASP A 369 16.88 30.69 -6.84
N ASP A 370 17.01 29.60 -6.09
CA ASP A 370 18.07 29.31 -5.11
C ASP A 370 18.60 30.52 -4.28
N GLU A 371 17.78 31.08 -3.37
CA GLU A 371 18.38 31.80 -2.23
C GLU A 371 19.25 30.79 -1.43
N GLU A 372 20.51 31.17 -1.20
CA GLU A 372 21.63 30.25 -0.92
C GLU A 372 21.49 29.52 0.43
N GLY A 373 20.68 28.46 0.45
CA GLY A 373 20.41 27.63 1.63
C GLY A 373 18.95 27.13 1.76
N GLU A 374 18.00 27.66 1.00
CA GLU A 374 16.61 27.15 1.04
C GLU A 374 16.50 25.73 0.44
N ARG A 375 15.55 24.95 0.96
CA ARG A 375 15.27 23.57 0.52
C ARG A 375 13.79 23.44 0.16
N PRO A 376 13.41 23.76 -1.09
CA PRO A 376 12.01 23.71 -1.51
C PRO A 376 11.44 22.29 -1.48
N PHE A 377 10.12 22.26 -1.38
CA PHE A 377 9.29 21.06 -1.44
C PHE A 377 8.44 21.10 -2.70
N TYR A 378 8.09 19.94 -3.22
CA TYR A 378 7.26 19.80 -4.41
C TYR A 378 6.05 18.90 -4.12
N ILE A 379 4.94 19.21 -4.78
CA ILE A 379 3.67 18.49 -4.66
C ILE A 379 3.28 17.95 -6.03
N VAL A 380 2.88 16.68 -6.09
CA VAL A 380 2.14 16.11 -7.22
C VAL A 380 0.70 15.89 -6.78
N LEU A 381 -0.21 16.72 -7.30
CA LEU A 381 -1.63 16.71 -6.98
C LEU A 381 -2.39 16.21 -8.21
N GLU A 382 -3.24 15.18 -8.05
CA GLU A 382 -4.16 14.69 -9.09
C GLU A 382 -5.60 15.04 -8.69
N THR A 383 -6.41 15.49 -9.66
CA THR A 383 -7.88 15.47 -9.55
C THR A 383 -8.47 14.49 -10.55
N SER A 384 -9.50 13.76 -10.14
CA SER A 384 -10.28 12.83 -10.95
C SER A 384 -11.78 13.13 -10.78
N GLY A 385 -12.43 13.54 -11.87
CA GLY A 385 -13.79 14.07 -11.86
C GLY A 385 -14.68 13.57 -13.00
N SER A 386 -15.78 14.27 -13.22
CA SER A 386 -16.83 13.89 -14.19
C SER A 386 -17.32 15.06 -15.06
N ASN A 387 -16.77 16.26 -14.89
CA ASN A 387 -17.11 17.42 -15.70
C ASN A 387 -15.92 18.37 -15.81
N GLU A 388 -15.23 18.33 -16.95
CA GLU A 388 -14.04 19.13 -17.27
C GLU A 388 -14.15 20.60 -16.86
N ALA A 389 -15.30 21.25 -17.11
CA ALA A 389 -15.49 22.66 -16.81
C ALA A 389 -15.50 22.93 -15.28
N HIS A 390 -16.27 22.15 -14.50
CA HIS A 390 -16.28 22.28 -13.04
C HIS A 390 -14.96 21.82 -12.41
N ASP A 391 -14.36 20.76 -12.95
CA ASP A 391 -13.11 20.17 -12.47
C ASP A 391 -11.95 21.18 -12.66
N ASN A 392 -11.93 21.89 -13.79
CA ASN A 392 -10.96 22.96 -14.08
C ASN A 392 -11.27 24.27 -13.34
N GLU A 393 -12.54 24.68 -13.22
CA GLU A 393 -12.95 25.87 -12.44
C GLU A 393 -12.50 25.76 -10.97
N LYS A 394 -12.70 24.59 -10.36
CA LYS A 394 -12.16 24.26 -9.03
C LYS A 394 -10.63 24.34 -8.99
N LEU A 395 -9.95 23.73 -9.97
CA LEU A 395 -8.49 23.67 -10.00
C LEU A 395 -7.86 25.06 -10.15
N HIS A 396 -8.36 25.89 -11.07
CA HIS A 396 -7.88 27.26 -11.25
C HIS A 396 -8.13 28.11 -10.00
N SER A 397 -9.33 28.07 -9.42
CA SER A 397 -9.66 28.79 -8.17
C SER A 397 -8.71 28.42 -7.02
N PHE A 398 -8.40 27.13 -6.88
CA PHE A 398 -7.46 26.62 -5.89
C PHE A 398 -6.02 27.11 -6.14
N LEU A 399 -5.54 27.04 -7.38
CA LEU A 399 -4.19 27.48 -7.73
C LEU A 399 -4.01 28.99 -7.53
N GLU A 400 -4.98 29.80 -7.96
CA GLU A 400 -5.01 31.23 -7.71
C GLU A 400 -4.95 31.53 -6.20
N SER A 401 -5.83 30.93 -5.39
CA SER A 401 -5.85 31.21 -3.95
C SER A 401 -4.68 30.60 -3.16
N ALA A 402 -4.00 29.58 -3.69
CA ALA A 402 -2.75 29.06 -3.13
C ALA A 402 -1.54 29.97 -3.44
N MET A 403 -1.51 30.58 -4.63
CA MET A 403 -0.48 31.55 -5.02
C MET A 403 -0.69 32.92 -4.36
N GLU A 404 -1.93 33.45 -4.32
CA GLU A 404 -2.26 34.70 -3.61
C GLU A 404 -1.96 34.67 -2.11
N ALA A 405 -1.85 33.48 -1.52
CA ALA A 405 -1.55 33.28 -0.11
C ALA A 405 -0.09 32.89 0.17
N ASP A 406 0.81 33.04 -0.82
CA ASP A 406 2.23 32.68 -0.78
C ASP A 406 2.52 31.21 -0.35
N MET A 407 1.54 30.30 -0.49
CA MET A 407 1.69 28.87 -0.16
C MET A 407 2.44 28.13 -1.28
N VAL A 408 2.17 28.52 -2.52
CA VAL A 408 2.80 27.95 -3.73
C VAL A 408 3.56 29.06 -4.45
N THR A 409 4.87 28.90 -4.62
CA THR A 409 5.75 29.91 -5.26
C THR A 409 5.92 29.73 -6.76
N ASN A 410 5.69 28.52 -7.27
CA ASN A 410 5.70 28.21 -8.70
C ASN A 410 4.84 26.95 -8.94
N GLY A 411 4.28 26.77 -10.13
CA GLY A 411 3.44 25.61 -10.43
C GLY A 411 3.15 25.42 -11.91
N ALA A 412 3.10 24.16 -12.33
CA ALA A 412 2.74 23.74 -13.67
C ALA A 412 1.49 22.84 -13.65
N VAL A 413 0.62 23.02 -14.64
CA VAL A 413 -0.55 22.14 -14.91
C VAL A 413 -0.26 21.36 -16.19
N ALA A 414 -0.40 20.03 -16.17
CA ALA A 414 -0.19 19.22 -17.36
C ALA A 414 -1.21 19.58 -18.47
N GLN A 415 -0.71 19.95 -19.65
CA GLN A 415 -1.51 20.34 -20.82
C GLN A 415 -1.89 19.15 -21.71
N ASP A 416 -1.20 18.02 -21.56
CA ASP A 416 -1.42 16.80 -22.35
C ASP A 416 -1.06 15.54 -21.55
N GLY A 417 -1.37 14.37 -22.13
CA GLY A 417 -1.11 13.07 -21.51
C GLY A 417 0.39 12.73 -21.34
N SER A 418 1.30 13.35 -22.09
CA SER A 418 2.74 13.17 -21.94
C SER A 418 3.24 13.92 -20.71
N GLN A 419 2.81 15.18 -20.53
CA GLN A 419 3.06 15.95 -19.30
C GLN A 419 2.40 15.30 -18.08
N PHE A 420 1.20 14.74 -18.23
CA PHE A 420 0.53 14.02 -17.15
C PHE A 420 1.38 12.85 -16.63
N GLN A 421 1.92 12.05 -17.55
CA GLN A 421 2.77 10.90 -17.19
C GLN A 421 4.15 11.34 -16.69
N SER A 422 4.76 12.41 -17.23
CA SER A 422 6.08 12.85 -16.74
C SER A 422 6.04 13.42 -15.32
N PHE A 423 4.99 14.18 -14.96
CA PHE A 423 4.80 14.70 -13.60
C PHE A 423 4.67 13.54 -12.59
N TRP A 424 3.88 12.51 -12.95
CA TRP A 424 3.76 11.29 -12.14
C TRP A 424 5.05 10.48 -12.08
N ARG A 425 5.76 10.31 -13.21
CA ARG A 425 7.01 9.53 -13.29
C ARG A 425 8.15 10.14 -12.46
N ILE A 426 8.17 11.46 -12.22
CA ILE A 426 9.10 12.07 -11.24
C ILE A 426 8.88 11.48 -9.84
N ARG A 427 7.61 11.41 -9.38
CA ARG A 427 7.22 10.92 -8.05
C ARG A 427 7.25 9.39 -7.93
N GLU A 428 6.82 8.67 -8.96
CA GLU A 428 6.93 7.20 -9.03
C GLU A 428 8.38 6.73 -9.26
N GLY A 429 9.27 7.59 -9.78
CA GLY A 429 10.66 7.27 -10.09
C GLY A 429 11.64 7.35 -8.91
N VAL A 430 11.29 7.99 -7.79
CA VAL A 430 12.18 8.12 -6.60
C VAL A 430 12.59 6.76 -5.99
N PRO A 431 11.68 5.78 -5.77
CA PRO A 431 12.04 4.47 -5.23
C PRO A 431 13.04 3.70 -6.11
N GLU A 432 12.94 3.88 -7.43
CA GLU A 432 13.81 3.29 -8.46
C GLU A 432 15.15 4.03 -8.54
N ALA A 433 15.15 5.37 -8.51
CA ALA A 433 16.36 6.18 -8.51
C ALA A 433 17.25 5.90 -7.29
N LEU A 434 16.65 5.58 -6.13
CA LEU A 434 17.38 5.11 -4.94
C LEU A 434 18.19 3.82 -5.18
N THR A 435 17.78 2.94 -6.10
CA THR A 435 18.52 1.69 -6.39
C THR A 435 19.81 1.92 -7.19
N SER A 436 20.13 3.17 -7.55
CA SER A 436 21.46 3.54 -8.05
C SER A 436 22.54 3.49 -6.95
N TYR A 437 22.15 3.50 -5.67
CA TYR A 437 23.03 3.32 -4.53
C TYR A 437 23.10 1.84 -4.11
N LYS A 438 24.26 1.43 -3.57
CA LYS A 438 24.52 0.03 -3.18
C LYS A 438 23.91 -0.35 -1.83
N ALA A 439 23.65 0.63 -0.97
CA ALA A 439 22.96 0.45 0.29
C ALA A 439 21.75 1.37 0.39
N MET A 440 20.62 0.81 0.78
CA MET A 440 19.36 1.51 1.02
C MET A 440 18.79 1.11 2.37
N TYR A 441 18.49 2.09 3.21
CA TYR A 441 17.72 1.91 4.43
C TYR A 441 16.35 2.53 4.18
N LYS A 442 15.34 1.69 4.02
CA LYS A 442 13.96 2.09 3.69
C LYS A 442 13.09 2.01 4.93
N TYR A 443 12.37 3.09 5.23
CA TYR A 443 11.42 3.19 6.32
C TYR A 443 10.09 3.73 5.78
N ASP A 444 9.03 2.95 5.96
CA ASP A 444 7.67 3.28 5.55
C ASP A 444 6.85 3.58 6.81
N LEU A 445 6.47 4.84 7.02
CA LEU A 445 6.12 5.37 8.33
C LEU A 445 4.83 6.18 8.31
N SER A 446 3.86 5.81 9.16
CA SER A 446 2.67 6.64 9.42
C SER A 446 2.95 7.62 10.56
N ILE A 447 2.97 8.93 10.26
CA ILE A 447 3.37 9.99 11.20
C ILE A 447 2.32 11.12 11.19
N PRO A 448 1.96 11.72 12.35
CA PRO A 448 1.12 12.91 12.38
C PRO A 448 1.67 14.02 11.48
N LEU A 449 0.81 14.57 10.61
CA LEU A 449 1.20 15.50 9.55
C LEU A 449 2.05 16.67 10.04
N GLN A 450 1.73 17.23 11.21
CA GLN A 450 2.41 18.39 11.79
C GLN A 450 3.87 18.13 12.21
N THR A 451 4.28 16.86 12.33
CA THR A 451 5.64 16.45 12.74
C THR A 451 6.27 15.47 11.75
N MET A 452 5.65 15.25 10.58
CA MET A 452 6.09 14.25 9.61
C MET A 452 7.51 14.50 9.12
N TYR A 453 7.80 15.71 8.63
CA TYR A 453 9.08 16.00 8.00
C TYR A 453 10.21 16.28 8.99
N THR A 454 9.91 16.63 10.25
CA THR A 454 10.90 16.83 11.31
C THR A 454 11.81 15.61 11.51
N LEU A 455 11.28 14.40 11.30
CA LEU A 455 12.07 13.17 11.33
C LEU A 455 13.14 13.13 10.21
N VAL A 456 12.83 13.66 9.02
CA VAL A 456 13.78 13.73 7.90
C VAL A 456 14.91 14.72 8.21
N GLU A 457 14.58 15.84 8.85
CA GLU A 457 15.53 16.86 9.30
C GLU A 457 16.45 16.34 10.43
N GLU A 458 15.88 15.69 11.45
CA GLU A 458 16.64 15.04 12.53
C GLU A 458 17.57 13.95 12.01
N ILE A 459 17.11 13.12 11.06
CA ILE A 459 17.93 12.07 10.44
C ILE A 459 19.04 12.68 9.58
N ARG A 460 18.77 13.75 8.81
CA ARG A 460 19.82 14.50 8.08
C ARG A 460 20.89 15.03 9.02
N GLN A 461 20.50 15.64 10.14
CA GLN A 461 21.43 16.12 11.16
C GLN A 461 22.23 14.97 11.80
N ARG A 462 21.60 13.81 12.04
CA ARG A 462 22.25 12.63 12.62
C ARG A 462 23.29 12.02 11.67
N VAL A 463 22.96 11.82 10.40
CA VAL A 463 23.85 11.11 9.47
C VAL A 463 24.91 12.02 8.85
N GLY A 464 24.57 13.29 8.56
CA GLY A 464 25.44 14.19 7.80
C GLY A 464 25.80 13.61 6.43
N ASP A 465 27.01 13.88 5.95
CA ASP A 465 27.47 13.44 4.62
C ASP A 465 27.64 11.91 4.47
N ARG A 466 27.36 11.12 5.52
CA ARG A 466 27.48 9.65 5.53
C ARG A 466 26.38 8.94 4.73
N ALA A 467 25.24 9.59 4.48
CA ALA A 467 24.16 9.04 3.66
C ALA A 467 23.31 10.14 3.01
N TYR A 468 22.85 9.90 1.78
CA TYR A 468 21.88 10.76 1.10
C TYR A 468 20.48 10.44 1.63
N VAL A 469 19.84 11.39 2.32
CA VAL A 469 18.53 11.21 2.97
C VAL A 469 17.44 11.86 2.14
N VAL A 470 16.36 11.14 1.83
CA VAL A 470 15.19 11.67 1.12
C VAL A 470 13.90 11.38 1.89
N GLY A 471 12.95 12.31 1.81
CA GLY A 471 11.60 12.21 2.36
C GLY A 471 10.54 12.62 1.34
N TYR A 472 9.68 11.67 0.99
CA TYR A 472 8.56 11.83 0.06
C TYR A 472 7.39 10.95 0.51
N GLY A 473 6.17 11.14 0.00
CA GLY A 473 5.08 10.20 0.24
C GLY A 473 3.65 10.73 0.15
N HIS A 474 2.74 9.88 0.62
CA HIS A 474 1.30 10.06 0.60
C HIS A 474 0.85 10.99 1.75
N LEU A 475 1.04 12.30 1.58
CA LEU A 475 0.63 13.31 2.56
C LEU A 475 -0.87 13.24 2.85
N GLY A 476 -1.67 12.88 1.84
CA GLY A 476 -3.10 12.61 1.96
C GLY A 476 -3.48 11.72 3.15
N ASP A 477 -2.64 10.70 3.39
CA ASP A 477 -2.94 9.55 4.26
C ASP A 477 -2.00 9.46 5.47
N GLY A 478 -1.13 10.45 5.66
CA GLY A 478 -0.21 10.54 6.81
C GLY A 478 1.03 9.65 6.69
N ASN A 479 1.44 9.28 5.47
CA ASN A 479 2.50 8.31 5.23
C ASN A 479 3.78 8.94 4.60
N LEU A 480 4.94 8.57 5.15
CA LEU A 480 6.27 9.05 4.80
C LEU A 480 7.18 7.87 4.40
N HIS A 481 7.77 7.95 3.21
CA HIS A 481 8.87 7.09 2.78
C HIS A 481 10.22 7.75 3.09
N LEU A 482 10.67 7.59 4.33
CA LEU A 482 12.01 7.99 4.74
C LEU A 482 13.02 6.98 4.17
N ASN A 483 13.92 7.43 3.30
CA ASN A 483 14.98 6.58 2.74
C ASN A 483 16.35 7.21 2.96
N LEU A 484 17.32 6.40 3.36
CA LEU A 484 18.74 6.76 3.41
C LEU A 484 19.49 5.91 2.39
N ALA A 485 20.36 6.51 1.57
CA ALA A 485 21.10 5.85 0.52
C ALA A 485 22.62 6.11 0.62
N ALA A 486 23.43 5.06 0.44
CA ALA A 486 24.88 5.14 0.63
C ALA A 486 25.66 4.18 -0.30
N ASP A 487 26.97 4.41 -0.41
CA ASP A 487 27.89 3.59 -1.23
C ASP A 487 28.17 2.19 -0.66
N SER A 488 27.85 1.95 0.61
CA SER A 488 27.98 0.65 1.27
C SER A 488 27.09 0.56 2.52
N TYR A 489 26.77 -0.66 2.93
CA TYR A 489 26.09 -0.89 4.21
C TYR A 489 27.08 -0.71 5.36
N SER A 490 26.68 0.08 6.35
CA SER A 490 27.42 0.34 7.59
C SER A 490 26.52 0.18 8.81
N GLU A 491 27.06 -0.41 9.88
CA GLU A 491 26.41 -0.47 11.19
C GLU A 491 26.32 0.92 11.84
N GLU A 492 27.21 1.85 11.46
CA GLU A 492 27.26 3.24 11.94
C GLU A 492 26.09 4.12 11.41
N LEU A 493 25.37 3.61 10.40
CA LEU A 493 24.10 4.17 9.89
C LEU A 493 22.86 3.47 10.47
N LEU A 494 23.04 2.36 11.21
CA LEU A 494 21.98 1.64 11.94
C LEU A 494 21.94 2.00 13.44
N SER A 495 23.06 2.51 13.98
CA SER A 495 23.26 2.84 15.40
C SER A 495 22.86 4.26 15.79
#